data_AF-A0A537MMR9-F1
#
_entry.id   AF-A0A537MMR9-F1
#
_cell.length_a   1.000
_cell.length_b   1.000
_cell.length_c   1.000
_cell.angle_alpha   90.00
_cell.angle_beta   90.00
_cell.angle_gamma   90.00
#
_symmetry.space_group_name_H-M   'P 1'
#
loop_
_entity.id
_entity.type
_entity.pdbx_description
1 polymer ?
#
loop_
_entity_poly.entity_id
_entity_poly.type
_entity_poly.pdbx_seq_one_letter_code
_entity_poly.pdbx_strand_id
1 'polypeptide(L)'
;MLLQASVVLLAVAGAPPAPALADSCYHYRPAPVSLTGRLVQRRLPGPPHYDSFARGDRPVMVDFLILDAPICTIPDYRESPNTDAFQGQDTIQVRRAESTWRDVRRLMGSRVVVTGTLSEWALGPDRTPVVLDPTGVQALPPR
;
A
#
# COMPACT_ATOMS: atom_id res chain seq x y z
N MET A 1 -2.16 -19.75 -70.21
CA MET A 1 -2.77 -19.60 -68.87
C MET A 1 -1.65 -19.32 -67.89
N LEU A 2 -1.49 -18.07 -67.46
CA LEU A 2 -0.53 -17.68 -66.41
C LEU A 2 -1.29 -17.65 -65.07
N LEU A 3 -0.94 -18.52 -64.12
CA LEU A 3 -1.45 -18.44 -62.74
C LEU A 3 -0.50 -17.55 -61.93
N GLN A 4 -1.00 -16.40 -61.46
CA GLN A 4 -0.32 -15.58 -60.46
C GLN A 4 -0.62 -16.12 -59.06
N ALA A 5 0.43 -16.40 -58.29
CA ALA A 5 0.31 -16.73 -56.87
C ALA A 5 0.45 -15.44 -56.05
N SER A 6 -0.63 -15.02 -55.38
CA SER A 6 -0.61 -13.88 -54.47
C SER A 6 -0.16 -14.33 -53.08
N VAL A 7 0.99 -13.82 -52.63
CA VAL A 7 1.47 -13.99 -51.25
C VAL A 7 0.83 -12.88 -50.40
N VAL A 8 -0.02 -13.27 -49.45
CA VAL A 8 -0.61 -12.36 -48.47
C VAL A 8 0.31 -12.33 -47.25
N LEU A 9 1.02 -11.22 -47.02
CA LEU A 9 1.73 -10.97 -45.76
C LEU A 9 0.73 -10.49 -44.71
N LEU A 10 0.43 -11.33 -43.70
CA LEU A 10 -0.21 -10.89 -42.47
C LEU A 10 0.82 -10.18 -41.59
N ALA A 11 0.73 -8.85 -41.51
CA ALA A 11 1.44 -8.07 -40.52
C ALA A 11 0.76 -8.22 -39.15
N VAL A 12 1.37 -9.00 -38.25
CA VAL A 12 0.94 -9.09 -36.85
C VAL A 12 1.44 -7.84 -36.12
N ALA A 13 0.53 -6.90 -35.84
CA ALA A 13 0.82 -5.74 -34.99
C ALA A 13 0.92 -6.21 -33.53
N GLY A 14 2.15 -6.43 -33.05
CA GLY A 14 2.42 -6.68 -31.64
C GLY A 14 2.28 -5.39 -30.84
N ALA A 15 1.31 -5.33 -29.91
CA ALA A 15 1.26 -4.27 -28.92
C ALA A 15 2.50 -4.35 -28.01
N PRO A 16 3.15 -3.22 -27.67
CA PRO A 16 4.26 -3.23 -26.74
C PRO A 16 3.78 -3.72 -25.36
N PRO A 17 4.55 -4.59 -24.68
CA PRO A 17 4.21 -5.01 -23.32
C PRO A 17 4.22 -3.77 -22.42
N ALA A 18 3.08 -3.52 -21.75
CA ALA A 18 3.04 -2.53 -20.68
C ALA A 18 4.00 -2.97 -19.58
N PRO A 19 4.83 -2.07 -19.01
CA PRO A 19 5.66 -2.42 -17.88
C PRO A 19 4.74 -2.80 -16.71
N ALA A 20 4.74 -4.08 -16.34
CA ALA A 20 4.22 -4.49 -15.05
C ALA A 20 5.12 -3.86 -13.99
N LEU A 21 4.60 -2.90 -13.22
CA LEU A 21 5.20 -2.57 -11.93
C LEU A 21 5.13 -3.86 -11.12
N ALA A 22 6.26 -4.55 -10.99
CA ALA A 22 6.31 -5.74 -10.18
C ALA A 22 6.10 -5.30 -8.73
N ASP A 23 4.95 -5.63 -8.17
CA ASP A 23 4.71 -5.47 -6.74
C ASP A 23 5.86 -6.16 -5.99
N SER A 24 6.54 -5.42 -5.14
CA SER A 24 7.52 -6.03 -4.24
C SER A 24 6.74 -6.71 -3.11
N CYS A 25 6.89 -8.03 -2.98
CA CYS A 25 6.24 -8.79 -1.92
C CYS A 25 7.11 -8.79 -0.66
N TYR A 26 6.48 -8.46 0.48
CA TYR A 26 7.17 -8.37 1.76
C TYR A 26 6.62 -9.40 2.75
N HIS A 27 7.51 -9.96 3.57
CA HIS A 27 7.08 -10.67 4.77
C HIS A 27 6.54 -9.69 5.81
N TYR A 28 5.64 -10.18 6.67
CA TYR A 28 5.25 -9.45 7.87
C TYR A 28 6.41 -9.36 8.88
N ARG A 29 6.16 -8.69 10.01
CA ARG A 29 7.02 -8.71 11.19
C ARG A 29 7.53 -10.14 11.48
N PRO A 30 8.81 -10.30 11.86
CA PRO A 30 9.77 -9.24 12.23
C PRO A 30 10.54 -8.63 11.05
N ALA A 31 10.25 -8.98 9.79
CA ALA A 31 11.02 -8.49 8.64
C ALA A 31 10.90 -6.95 8.49
N PRO A 32 12.02 -6.21 8.42
CA PRO A 32 11.97 -4.76 8.22
C PRO A 32 11.66 -4.40 6.77
N VAL A 33 10.95 -3.30 6.59
CA VAL A 33 10.62 -2.72 5.27
C VAL A 33 10.97 -1.24 5.22
N SER A 34 11.20 -0.73 4.00
CA SER A 34 11.34 0.70 3.72
C SER A 34 10.42 1.04 2.55
N LEU A 35 9.31 1.69 2.84
CA LEU A 35 8.27 1.99 1.86
C LEU A 35 8.26 3.48 1.54
N THR A 36 8.12 3.78 0.25
CA THR A 36 8.12 5.15 -0.23
C THR A 36 6.73 5.54 -0.70
N GLY A 37 6.29 6.74 -0.32
CA GLY A 37 4.99 7.23 -0.73
C GLY A 37 4.69 8.62 -0.21
N ARG A 38 3.44 9.07 -0.41
CA ARG A 38 2.92 10.31 0.16
C ARG A 38 2.17 10.03 1.45
N LEU A 39 2.56 10.71 2.52
CA LEU A 39 1.88 10.64 3.80
C LEU A 39 0.63 11.51 3.77
N VAL A 40 -0.53 10.96 4.10
CA VAL A 40 -1.81 11.68 4.16
C VAL A 40 -2.58 11.31 5.41
N GLN A 41 -3.40 12.21 5.91
CA GLN A 41 -4.31 11.93 7.02
C GLN A 41 -5.75 12.05 6.53
N ARG A 42 -6.59 11.08 6.87
CA ARG A 42 -8.02 11.10 6.53
C ARG A 42 -8.87 11.02 7.80
N ARG A 43 -10.02 11.70 7.74
CA ARG A 43 -11.07 11.61 8.75
C ARG A 43 -12.05 10.52 8.34
N LEU A 44 -12.15 9.46 9.12
CA LEU A 44 -13.02 8.30 8.85
C LEU A 44 -14.07 8.12 9.95
N PRO A 45 -15.20 7.46 9.65
CA PRO A 45 -16.15 7.03 10.66
C PRO A 45 -15.48 6.12 11.69
N GLY A 46 -15.72 6.40 12.96
CA GLY A 46 -15.21 5.67 14.11
C GLY A 46 -16.34 5.06 14.93
N PRO A 47 -16.14 4.86 16.24
CA PRO A 47 -17.19 4.30 17.08
C PRO A 47 -18.46 5.16 17.09
N PRO A 48 -19.65 4.55 17.29
CA PRO A 48 -19.81 3.14 17.67
C PRO A 48 -19.89 2.15 16.49
N HIS A 49 -20.31 2.56 15.29
CA HIS A 49 -20.59 1.61 14.19
C HIS A 49 -19.52 1.56 13.10
N TYR A 50 -18.64 2.56 13.02
CA TYR A 50 -17.54 2.64 12.05
C TYR A 50 -17.95 2.67 10.58
N ASP A 51 -19.15 3.17 10.27
CA ASP A 51 -19.71 3.09 8.92
C ASP A 51 -20.21 4.45 8.41
N SER A 52 -20.84 5.30 9.24
CA SER A 52 -21.36 6.59 8.75
C SER A 52 -21.40 7.71 9.79
N PHE A 53 -20.84 8.86 9.39
CA PHE A 53 -21.00 10.12 10.12
C PHE A 53 -22.47 10.55 10.24
N ALA A 54 -23.28 10.29 9.21
CA ALA A 54 -24.70 10.68 9.21
C ALA A 54 -25.50 9.90 10.27
N ARG A 55 -25.00 8.74 10.71
CA ARG A 55 -25.60 7.91 11.78
C ARG A 55 -24.95 8.13 13.14
N GLY A 56 -24.16 9.19 13.30
CA GLY A 56 -23.59 9.60 14.58
C GLY A 56 -22.23 8.99 14.93
N ASP A 57 -21.55 8.35 13.98
CA ASP A 57 -20.21 7.82 14.22
C ASP A 57 -19.20 8.95 14.47
N ARG A 58 -18.42 8.82 15.54
CA ARG A 58 -17.41 9.80 15.93
C ARG A 58 -16.21 9.74 14.97
N PRO A 59 -15.64 10.88 14.56
CA PRO A 59 -14.51 10.86 13.65
C PRO A 59 -13.26 10.27 14.30
N VAL A 60 -12.55 9.44 13.53
CA VAL A 60 -11.18 9.02 13.82
C VAL A 60 -10.26 9.55 12.73
N MET A 61 -9.10 10.05 13.14
CA MET A 61 -8.05 10.50 12.22
C MET A 61 -7.08 9.34 11.99
N VAL A 62 -6.90 8.95 10.73
CA VAL A 62 -6.07 7.82 10.35
C VAL A 62 -4.99 8.29 9.39
N ASP A 63 -3.76 7.92 9.70
CA ASP A 63 -2.57 8.25 8.92
C ASP A 63 -2.34 7.14 7.88
N PHE A 64 -2.19 7.51 6.62
CA PHE A 64 -1.98 6.61 5.49
C PHE A 64 -0.72 6.99 4.72
N LEU A 65 -0.07 5.98 4.16
CA LEU A 65 0.96 6.13 3.14
C LEU A 65 0.36 5.69 1.80
N ILE A 66 0.17 6.63 0.89
CA ILE A 66 -0.14 6.33 -0.52
C ILE A 66 1.20 5.97 -1.17
N LEU A 67 1.37 4.70 -1.51
CA LEU A 67 2.62 4.15 -2.00
C LEU A 67 2.91 4.61 -3.43
N ASP A 68 4.19 4.80 -3.74
CA ASP A 68 4.61 5.13 -5.10
C ASP A 68 4.50 3.95 -6.07
N ALA A 69 4.55 2.73 -5.53
CA ALA A 69 4.34 1.48 -6.25
C ALA A 69 3.56 0.53 -5.33
N PRO A 70 2.60 -0.24 -5.88
CA PRO A 70 1.85 -1.20 -5.09
C PRO A 70 2.77 -2.31 -4.53
N ILE A 71 2.33 -2.91 -3.42
CA ILE A 71 3.06 -3.98 -2.74
C ILE A 71 2.16 -5.20 -2.53
N CYS A 72 2.80 -6.33 -2.26
CA CYS A 72 2.14 -7.56 -1.81
C CYS A 72 2.70 -8.02 -0.46
N THR A 73 1.98 -8.92 0.20
CA THR A 73 2.47 -9.61 1.40
C THR A 73 2.64 -11.10 1.16
N ILE A 74 3.66 -11.66 1.83
CA ILE A 74 3.94 -13.09 1.86
C ILE A 74 3.42 -13.60 3.21
N PRO A 75 2.51 -14.58 3.22
CA PRO A 75 1.96 -15.12 4.45
C PRO A 75 3.04 -15.91 5.20
N ASP A 76 3.01 -15.87 6.54
CA ASP A 76 3.87 -16.69 7.40
C ASP A 76 3.02 -17.48 8.40
N TYR A 77 2.53 -18.61 7.92
CA TYR A 77 1.72 -19.54 8.71
C TYR A 77 2.49 -20.22 9.84
N ARG A 78 3.82 -20.06 9.95
CA ARG A 78 4.62 -20.63 11.05
C ARG A 78 4.56 -19.77 12.29
N GLU A 79 4.53 -18.44 12.13
CA GLU A 79 4.50 -17.49 13.24
C GLU A 79 3.06 -17.08 13.61
N SER A 80 2.16 -17.02 12.62
CA SER A 80 0.73 -16.81 12.86
C SER A 80 -0.11 -17.52 11.79
N PRO A 81 -1.00 -18.47 12.18
CA PRO A 81 -1.85 -19.19 11.23
C PRO A 81 -2.87 -18.27 10.53
N ASN A 82 -3.02 -17.03 11.01
CA ASN A 82 -3.94 -16.02 10.49
C ASN A 82 -3.16 -14.87 9.84
N THR A 83 -2.20 -15.18 8.96
CA THR A 83 -1.59 -14.16 8.10
C THR A 83 -1.96 -14.43 6.65
N ASP A 84 -2.81 -13.56 6.09
CA ASP A 84 -3.23 -13.67 4.70
C ASP A 84 -2.23 -12.99 3.74
N ALA A 85 -2.20 -13.47 2.50
CA ALA A 85 -1.48 -12.83 1.42
C ALA A 85 -2.37 -11.75 0.78
N PHE A 86 -1.90 -10.50 0.75
CA PHE A 86 -2.56 -9.41 0.03
C PHE A 86 -1.73 -9.00 -1.18
N GLN A 87 -2.40 -8.58 -2.25
CA GLN A 87 -1.78 -8.16 -3.51
C GLN A 87 -2.23 -6.73 -3.86
N GLY A 88 -1.45 -6.00 -4.66
CA GLY A 88 -1.85 -4.70 -5.20
C GLY A 88 -2.17 -3.62 -4.15
N GLN A 89 -1.54 -3.67 -2.97
CA GLN A 89 -1.76 -2.68 -1.93
C GLN A 89 -1.09 -1.36 -2.33
N ASP A 90 -1.88 -0.36 -2.70
CA ASP A 90 -1.41 0.98 -3.09
C ASP A 90 -1.44 1.98 -1.93
N THR A 91 -2.16 1.65 -0.86
CA THR A 91 -2.39 2.50 0.30
C THR A 91 -2.33 1.63 1.55
N ILE A 92 -1.50 2.02 2.50
CA ILE A 92 -1.38 1.33 3.78
C ILE A 92 -1.57 2.31 4.93
N GLN A 93 -2.22 1.87 6.00
CA GLN A 93 -2.27 2.62 7.24
C GLN A 93 -0.91 2.61 7.92
N VAL A 94 -0.47 3.79 8.38
CA VAL A 94 0.70 3.95 9.25
C VAL A 94 0.17 4.03 10.68
N ARG A 95 0.43 3.00 11.49
CA ARG A 95 0.00 3.01 12.90
C ARG A 95 0.72 4.13 13.66
N ARG A 96 0.02 4.74 14.61
CA ARG A 96 0.60 5.77 15.48
C ARG A 96 1.56 5.11 16.47
N ALA A 97 2.82 5.52 16.43
CA ALA A 97 3.84 5.11 17.39
C ALA A 97 4.46 6.32 18.11
N GLU A 98 4.72 6.20 19.41
CA GLU A 98 5.32 7.26 20.24
C GLU A 98 6.70 7.70 19.75
N SER A 99 7.44 6.83 19.07
CA SER A 99 8.74 7.14 18.50
C SER A 99 8.68 8.03 17.26
N THR A 100 7.59 7.97 16.47
CA THR A 100 7.54 8.57 15.13
C THR A 100 6.41 9.58 14.94
N TRP A 101 5.43 9.66 15.84
CA TRP A 101 4.24 10.51 15.67
C TRP A 101 4.54 11.99 15.39
N ARG A 102 5.61 12.55 15.97
CA ARG A 102 6.01 13.95 15.71
C ARG A 102 6.45 14.13 14.26
N ASP A 103 7.25 13.21 13.75
CA ASP A 103 7.77 13.26 12.39
C ASP A 103 6.66 12.98 11.38
N VAL A 104 5.80 11.98 11.64
CA VAL A 104 4.58 11.71 10.85
C VAL A 104 3.75 12.99 10.71
N ARG A 105 3.41 13.66 11.83
CA ARG A 105 2.62 14.89 11.78
C ARG A 105 3.32 16.04 11.04
N ARG A 106 4.63 16.22 11.26
CA ARG A 106 5.41 17.27 10.59
C ARG A 106 5.49 17.06 9.08
N LEU A 107 5.54 15.80 8.64
CA LEU A 107 5.73 15.43 7.23
C LEU A 107 4.40 15.13 6.52
N MET A 108 3.27 15.44 7.15
CA MET A 108 1.96 15.19 6.56
C MET A 108 1.78 15.98 5.25
N GLY A 109 1.34 15.29 4.20
CA GLY A 109 1.26 15.81 2.83
C GLY A 109 2.53 15.67 2.01
N SER A 110 3.68 15.39 2.63
CA SER A 110 4.97 15.23 1.95
C SER A 110 5.17 13.81 1.40
N ARG A 111 6.05 13.69 0.42
CA ARG A 111 6.61 12.40 0.00
C ARG A 111 7.71 11.99 0.98
N VAL A 112 7.66 10.76 1.47
CA VAL A 112 8.50 10.26 2.57
C VAL A 112 8.97 8.84 2.30
N VAL A 113 10.05 8.44 2.96
CA VAL A 113 10.34 7.02 3.23
C VAL A 113 9.89 6.72 4.65
N VAL A 114 9.12 5.64 4.81
CA VAL A 114 8.75 5.10 6.11
C VAL A 114 9.43 3.75 6.31
N THR A 115 10.23 3.64 7.36
CA THR A 115 10.86 2.38 7.78
C THR A 115 10.05 1.76 8.90
N GLY A 116 9.94 0.43 8.92
CA GLY A 116 9.16 -0.26 9.95
C GLY A 116 9.02 -1.74 9.71
N THR A 117 7.95 -2.31 10.25
CA THR A 117 7.52 -3.69 9.98
C THR A 117 6.07 -3.70 9.54
N LEU A 118 5.69 -4.70 8.76
CA LEU A 118 4.29 -4.88 8.36
C LEU A 118 3.57 -5.81 9.33
N SER A 119 2.29 -5.58 9.53
CA SER A 119 1.38 -6.54 10.15
C SER A 119 0.06 -6.60 9.39
N GLU A 120 -0.67 -7.70 9.55
CA GLU A 120 -2.06 -7.74 9.14
C GLU A 120 -2.89 -6.80 10.04
N TRP A 121 -3.97 -6.27 9.49
CA TRP A 121 -4.94 -5.47 10.23
C TRP A 121 -5.39 -6.17 11.51
N ALA A 122 -5.52 -5.40 12.58
CA ALA A 122 -6.07 -5.83 13.85
C ALA A 122 -7.51 -5.30 14.02
N LEU A 123 -8.31 -6.03 14.79
CA LEU A 123 -9.69 -5.64 15.10
C LEU A 123 -9.74 -4.22 15.69
N GLY A 124 -10.51 -3.33 15.07
CA GLY A 124 -10.87 -2.02 15.62
C GLY A 124 -10.26 -0.82 14.91
N PRO A 125 -8.95 -0.51 15.08
CA PRO A 125 -8.36 0.75 14.63
C PRO A 125 -7.84 0.71 13.18
N ASP A 126 -7.59 -0.47 12.63
CA ASP A 126 -6.98 -0.62 11.32
C ASP A 126 -8.00 -0.49 10.18
N ARG A 127 -7.58 0.14 9.08
CA ARG A 127 -8.42 0.55 7.95
C ARG A 127 -7.90 0.08 6.60
N THR A 128 -6.78 -0.62 6.59
CA THR A 128 -6.20 -1.30 5.43
C THR A 128 -5.84 -2.72 5.82
N PRO A 129 -5.90 -3.70 4.91
CA PRO A 129 -5.59 -5.10 5.23
C PRO A 129 -4.14 -5.30 5.70
N VAL A 130 -3.24 -4.50 5.16
CA VAL A 130 -1.84 -4.42 5.57
C VAL A 130 -1.60 -3.09 6.24
N VAL A 131 -0.94 -3.09 7.39
CA VAL A 131 -0.58 -1.89 8.13
C VAL A 131 0.90 -1.87 8.44
N LEU A 132 1.45 -0.67 8.57
CA LEU A 132 2.85 -0.45 8.86
C LEU A 132 3.02 0.11 10.28
N ASP A 133 3.87 -0.56 11.05
CA ASP A 133 4.32 -0.13 12.37
C ASP A 133 5.66 0.62 12.20
N PRO A 134 5.66 1.97 12.26
CA PRO A 134 6.80 2.77 11.85
C PRO A 134 7.89 2.82 12.93
N THR A 135 9.13 2.58 12.52
CA THR A 135 10.35 2.81 13.32
C THR A 135 11.09 4.09 12.90
N GLY A 136 10.77 4.65 11.72
CA GLY A 136 11.38 5.89 11.24
C GLY A 136 10.60 6.50 10.07
N VAL A 137 10.66 7.83 9.94
CA VAL A 137 10.05 8.59 8.85
C VAL A 137 10.99 9.69 8.42
N GLN A 138 11.26 9.77 7.11
CA GLN A 138 12.17 10.75 6.54
C GLN A 138 11.55 11.40 5.31
N ALA A 139 11.74 12.71 5.16
CA ALA A 139 11.32 13.42 3.95
C ALA A 139 12.16 12.95 2.76
N LEU A 140 11.52 12.79 1.60
CA LEU A 140 12.22 12.67 0.34
C LEU A 140 12.26 14.02 -0.37
N PRO A 141 13.37 14.35 -1.05
CA PRO A 141 13.42 15.51 -1.92
C PRO A 141 12.30 15.45 -2.97
N PRO A 142 11.71 16.60 -3.34
CA PRO A 142 10.83 16.67 -4.50
C PRO A 142 11.60 16.21 -5.75
N ARG A 143 10.89 15.55 -6.68
CA ARG A 143 11.44 15.20 -7.99
C ARG A 143 11.56 16.43 -8.87
#